data_AF-A0AAE2Y7I9-F1
#
_entry.id   AF-A0AAE2Y7I9-F1
#
_cell.length_a   1.000
_cell.length_b   1.000
_cell.length_c   1.000
_cell.angle_alpha   90.00
_cell.angle_beta   90.00
_cell.angle_gamma   90.00
#
_symmetry.space_group_name_H-M   'P 1'
#
loop_
_entity.id
_entity.type
_entity.pdbx_description
1 polymer ?
#
loop_
_entity_poly.entity_id
_entity_poly.type
_entity_poly.pdbx_seq_one_letter_code
_entity_poly.pdbx_strand_id
1 'polypeptide(L)'
;MANKENDVNRKIDYYSETANLLLEEEAYDIASDFFTLAGFYSLSIRDIDSAKNFSAKSLESCKKGKIQDHHYLFASSLKELCSGNLGKATEYWNKIKNKYTDDEVQLVEQILGGY
;
A
#
# COMPACT_ATOMS: atom_id res chain seq x y z
N MET A 1 -11.15 16.58 13.26
CA MET A 1 -10.94 16.07 11.89
C MET A 1 -9.61 16.55 11.31
N ALA A 2 -9.29 17.85 11.34
CA ALA A 2 -8.03 18.41 10.82
C ALA A 2 -6.72 17.76 11.36
N ASN A 3 -6.70 17.31 12.62
CA ASN A 3 -5.49 16.68 13.17
C ASN A 3 -5.21 15.29 12.58
N LYS A 4 -6.27 14.50 12.35
CA LYS A 4 -6.16 13.12 11.84
C LYS A 4 -5.69 13.09 10.37
N GLU A 5 -6.21 14.01 9.56
CA GLU A 5 -5.81 14.12 8.15
C GLU A 5 -4.35 14.61 8.01
N ASN A 6 -3.92 15.55 8.85
CA ASN A 6 -2.52 15.97 8.92
C ASN A 6 -1.60 14.81 9.32
N ASP A 7 -2.00 13.98 10.28
CA ASP A 7 -1.22 12.82 10.69
C ASP A 7 -1.15 11.76 9.57
N VAL A 8 -2.24 11.56 8.82
CA VAL A 8 -2.25 10.67 7.65
C VAL A 8 -1.34 11.20 6.54
N ASN A 9 -1.40 12.50 6.23
CA ASN A 9 -0.54 13.09 5.20
C ASN A 9 0.95 12.94 5.56
N ARG A 10 1.32 13.15 6.83
CA ARG A 10 2.70 12.88 7.30
C ARG A 10 3.12 11.43 7.11
N LYS A 11 2.20 10.47 7.31
CA LYS A 11 2.47 9.05 7.06
C LYS A 11 2.66 8.78 5.56
N ILE A 12 1.81 9.36 4.70
CA ILE A 12 1.94 9.25 3.25
C ILE A 12 3.31 9.77 2.80
N ASP A 13 3.68 10.98 3.25
CA ASP A 13 4.97 11.59 2.93
C ASP A 13 6.12 10.68 3.39
N TYR A 14 6.14 10.29 4.66
CA TYR A 14 7.15 9.41 5.24
C TYR A 14 7.34 8.11 4.44
N TYR A 15 6.24 7.40 4.15
CA TYR A 15 6.33 6.14 3.43
C TYR A 15 6.78 6.35 1.99
N SER A 16 6.29 7.40 1.31
CA SER A 16 6.66 7.68 -0.06
C SER A 16 8.12 8.12 -0.21
N GLU A 17 8.63 8.95 0.70
CA GLU A 17 10.03 9.38 0.75
C GLU A 17 10.94 8.18 1.03
N THR A 18 10.58 7.36 2.03
CA THR A 18 11.36 6.17 2.36
C THR A 18 11.37 5.16 1.20
N ALA A 19 10.25 4.97 0.51
CA ALA A 19 10.19 4.12 -0.67
C ALA A 19 11.12 4.61 -1.80
N ASN A 20 11.20 5.93 -2.01
CA ASN A 20 12.11 6.49 -3.01
C ASN A 20 13.58 6.25 -2.65
N LEU A 21 13.95 6.42 -1.38
CA LEU A 21 15.31 6.11 -0.90
C LEU A 21 15.65 4.62 -1.09
N LEU A 22 14.71 3.73 -0.78
CA LEU A 22 14.87 2.29 -0.97
C LEU A 22 15.01 1.91 -2.45
N LEU A 23 14.33 2.62 -3.36
CA LEU A 23 14.51 2.43 -4.80
C LEU A 23 15.92 2.80 -5.27
N GLU A 24 16.52 3.86 -4.72
CA GLU A 24 17.89 4.27 -5.04
C GLU A 24 18.91 3.19 -4.61
N GLU A 25 18.62 2.50 -3.52
CA GLU A 25 19.41 1.39 -2.98
C GLU A 25 19.03 0.02 -3.60
N GLU A 26 18.18 0.00 -4.64
CA GLU A 26 17.68 -1.21 -5.31
C GLU A 26 16.95 -2.20 -4.38
N ALA A 27 16.49 -1.77 -3.21
CA ALA A 27 15.67 -2.53 -2.26
C ALA A 27 14.20 -2.56 -2.70
N TYR A 28 13.95 -3.15 -3.87
CA TYR A 28 12.67 -3.07 -4.58
C TYR A 28 11.47 -3.71 -3.86
N ASP A 29 11.70 -4.74 -3.06
CA ASP A 29 10.70 -5.45 -2.27
C ASP A 29 10.18 -4.55 -1.15
N ILE A 30 11.09 -4.00 -0.35
CA ILE A 30 10.76 -3.08 0.74
C ILE A 30 10.18 -1.78 0.16
N ALA A 31 10.74 -1.25 -0.92
CA ALA A 31 10.20 -0.07 -1.59
C ALA A 31 8.74 -0.28 -2.05
N SER A 32 8.42 -1.49 -2.54
CA SER A 32 7.05 -1.84 -2.94
C SER A 32 6.07 -1.79 -1.76
N ASP A 33 6.46 -2.35 -0.62
CA ASP A 33 5.61 -2.34 0.57
C ASP A 33 5.39 -0.93 1.09
N PHE A 34 6.43 -0.08 1.10
CA PHE A 34 6.31 1.30 1.53
C PHE A 34 5.40 2.13 0.60
N PHE A 35 5.52 1.97 -0.72
CA PHE A 35 4.54 2.58 -1.63
C PHE A 35 3.14 2.04 -1.41
N THR A 36 2.99 0.74 -1.15
CA THR A 36 1.68 0.14 -0.87
C THR A 36 1.05 0.74 0.37
N LEU A 37 1.80 0.91 1.45
CA LEU A 37 1.35 1.57 2.67
C LEU A 37 0.94 3.02 2.43
N ALA A 38 1.76 3.80 1.70
CA ALA A 38 1.39 5.16 1.31
C ALA A 38 0.03 5.18 0.57
N GLY A 39 -0.19 4.22 -0.34
CA GLY A 39 -1.46 4.07 -1.04
C GLY A 39 -2.64 3.72 -0.14
N PHE A 40 -2.47 2.81 0.82
CA PHE A 40 -3.52 2.51 1.81
C PHE A 40 -3.85 3.71 2.70
N TYR A 41 -2.84 4.47 3.13
CA TYR A 41 -3.09 5.72 3.86
C TYR A 41 -3.84 6.74 3.01
N SER A 42 -3.52 6.89 1.72
CA SER A 42 -4.32 7.72 0.80
C SER A 42 -5.78 7.24 0.72
N LEU A 43 -6.03 5.93 0.61
CA LEU A 43 -7.39 5.38 0.63
C LEU A 43 -8.13 5.67 1.95
N SER A 44 -7.43 5.68 3.10
CA SER A 44 -8.03 5.95 4.41
C SER A 44 -8.65 7.35 4.53
N ILE A 45 -8.18 8.30 3.71
CA ILE A 45 -8.72 9.67 3.57
C ILE A 45 -9.47 9.87 2.24
N ARG A 46 -9.79 8.78 1.53
CA ARG A 46 -10.51 8.76 0.24
C ARG A 46 -9.79 9.47 -0.91
N ASP A 47 -8.47 9.62 -0.82
CA ASP A 47 -7.65 10.09 -1.94
C ASP A 47 -7.32 8.92 -2.88
N ILE A 48 -8.24 8.66 -3.81
CA ILE A 48 -8.17 7.54 -4.74
C ILE A 48 -7.08 7.76 -5.81
N ASP A 49 -6.81 9.00 -6.20
CA ASP A 49 -5.86 9.31 -7.25
C ASP A 49 -4.42 9.10 -6.77
N SER A 50 -4.10 9.55 -5.55
CA SER A 50 -2.81 9.24 -4.92
C SER A 50 -2.65 7.74 -4.69
N ALA A 51 -3.69 7.05 -4.23
CA ALA A 51 -3.65 5.60 -4.03
C ALA A 51 -3.36 4.83 -5.35
N LYS A 52 -3.96 5.25 -6.47
CA LYS A 52 -3.66 4.69 -7.80
C LYS A 52 -2.22 4.93 -8.23
N ASN A 53 -1.71 6.14 -7.99
CA ASN A 53 -0.31 6.47 -8.29
C ASN A 53 0.65 5.59 -7.48
N PHE A 54 0.43 5.46 -6.17
CA PHE A 54 1.25 4.60 -5.31
C PHE A 54 1.13 3.12 -5.66
N SER A 55 -0.06 2.65 -6.02
CA SER A 55 -0.27 1.29 -6.54
C SER A 55 0.57 1.01 -7.78
N ALA A 56 0.62 1.96 -8.73
CA ALA A 56 1.45 1.81 -9.93
C ALA A 56 2.94 1.76 -9.59
N LYS A 57 3.43 2.64 -8.70
CA LYS A 57 4.82 2.67 -8.24
C LYS A 57 5.23 1.38 -7.52
N SER A 58 4.36 0.86 -6.65
CA SER A 58 4.60 -0.41 -5.95
C SER A 58 4.71 -1.58 -6.94
N LEU A 59 3.79 -1.72 -7.89
CA LEU A 59 3.85 -2.77 -8.91
C LEU A 59 5.05 -2.63 -9.85
N GLU A 60 5.45 -1.40 -10.17
CA GLU A 60 6.69 -1.15 -10.93
C GLU A 60 7.92 -1.60 -10.14
N SER A 61 7.96 -1.36 -8.83
CA SER A 61 9.04 -1.83 -7.95
C SER A 61 9.11 -3.35 -7.96
N CYS A 62 7.98 -4.04 -7.78
CA CYS A 62 7.93 -5.50 -7.90
C CYS A 62 8.44 -5.99 -9.26
N LYS A 63 8.05 -5.32 -10.36
CA LYS A 63 8.48 -5.68 -11.71
C LYS A 63 9.99 -5.53 -11.88
N LYS A 64 10.58 -4.43 -11.40
CA LYS A 64 12.04 -4.20 -11.46
C LYS A 64 12.81 -5.25 -10.69
N GLY A 65 12.37 -5.55 -9.46
CA GLY A 65 12.98 -6.57 -8.60
C GLY A 65 12.64 -8.02 -8.95
N LYS A 66 11.80 -8.27 -9.96
CA LYS A 66 11.25 -9.61 -10.29
C LYS A 66 10.59 -10.31 -9.10
N ILE A 67 9.93 -9.53 -8.24
CA ILE A 67 9.29 -9.97 -7.01
C ILE A 67 7.93 -10.62 -7.32
N GLN A 68 7.69 -11.82 -6.80
CA GLN A 68 6.47 -12.61 -7.03
C GLN A 68 5.91 -13.24 -5.76
N ASP A 69 6.31 -12.75 -4.59
CA ASP A 69 5.96 -13.30 -3.29
C ASP A 69 4.91 -12.43 -2.58
N HIS A 70 4.94 -12.39 -1.23
CA HIS A 70 3.98 -11.65 -0.43
C HIS A 70 3.96 -10.14 -0.72
N HIS A 71 5.11 -9.51 -1.03
CA HIS A 71 5.18 -8.09 -1.40
C HIS A 71 4.39 -7.80 -2.69
N TYR A 72 4.45 -8.71 -3.66
CA TYR A 72 3.66 -8.60 -4.90
C TYR A 72 2.16 -8.75 -4.62
N LEU A 73 1.77 -9.66 -3.73
CA LEU A 73 0.37 -9.81 -3.33
C LEU A 73 -0.13 -8.58 -2.57
N PHE A 74 0.72 -7.93 -1.77
CA PHE A 74 0.37 -6.70 -1.07
C PHE A 74 0.10 -5.56 -2.06
N ALA A 75 1.04 -5.32 -2.98
CA ALA A 75 0.89 -4.38 -4.09
C ALA A 75 -0.39 -4.65 -4.91
N SER A 76 -0.66 -5.92 -5.20
CA SER A 76 -1.83 -6.36 -5.96
C SER A 76 -3.13 -6.11 -5.21
N SER A 77 -3.15 -6.27 -3.88
CA SER A 77 -4.33 -6.01 -3.06
C SER A 77 -4.77 -4.54 -3.16
N LEU A 78 -3.81 -3.60 -3.07
CA LEU A 78 -4.07 -2.17 -3.27
C LEU A 78 -4.56 -1.89 -4.70
N LYS A 79 -3.94 -2.50 -5.71
CA LYS A 79 -4.36 -2.34 -7.12
C LYS A 79 -5.81 -2.78 -7.32
N GLU A 80 -6.21 -3.91 -6.75
CA GLU A 80 -7.57 -4.42 -6.87
C GLU A 80 -8.56 -3.49 -6.15
N LEU A 81 -8.22 -2.94 -4.98
CA LEU A 81 -9.03 -1.91 -4.31
C LEU A 81 -9.22 -0.66 -5.15
N CYS A 82 -8.13 -0.10 -5.67
CA CYS A 82 -8.16 1.07 -6.54
C CYS A 82 -8.96 0.83 -7.83
N SER A 83 -9.16 -0.44 -8.22
CA SER A 83 -9.97 -0.86 -9.36
C SER A 83 -11.42 -1.21 -8.99
N GLY A 84 -11.81 -1.06 -7.71
CA GLY A 84 -13.16 -1.39 -7.21
C GLY A 84 -13.41 -2.88 -7.02
N ASN A 85 -12.38 -3.72 -7.04
CA ASN A 85 -12.50 -5.17 -6.93
C ASN A 85 -12.20 -5.66 -5.50
N LEU A 86 -13.13 -5.36 -4.59
CA LEU A 86 -13.00 -5.67 -3.16
C LEU A 86 -12.80 -7.17 -2.89
N GLY A 87 -13.46 -8.04 -3.66
CA GLY A 87 -13.36 -9.50 -3.49
C GLY A 87 -11.93 -10.00 -3.69
N LYS A 88 -11.29 -9.61 -4.80
CA LYS A 88 -9.89 -10.02 -5.06
C LYS A 88 -8.90 -9.35 -4.11
N ALA A 89 -9.12 -8.07 -3.77
CA ALA A 89 -8.27 -7.39 -2.80
C ALA A 89 -8.26 -8.11 -1.45
N THR A 90 -9.44 -8.46 -0.95
CA THR A 90 -9.62 -9.21 0.30
C THR A 90 -8.97 -10.60 0.21
N GLU A 91 -9.12 -11.29 -0.92
CA GLU A 91 -8.48 -12.59 -1.14
C GLU A 91 -6.95 -12.49 -1.05
N TYR A 92 -6.35 -11.52 -1.75
CA TYR A 92 -4.91 -11.30 -1.71
C TYR A 92 -4.42 -10.93 -0.32
N TRP A 93 -5.08 -9.97 0.34
CA TRP A 93 -4.75 -9.54 1.69
C TRP A 93 -4.78 -10.70 2.70
N ASN A 94 -5.82 -11.53 2.68
CA ASN A 94 -5.93 -12.65 3.62
C ASN A 94 -4.81 -13.69 3.50
N LYS A 95 -4.16 -13.81 2.34
CA LYS A 95 -3.01 -14.71 2.15
C LYS A 95 -1.74 -14.21 2.84
N ILE A 96 -1.63 -12.92 3.10
CA ILE A 96 -0.37 -12.27 3.51
C ILE A 96 -0.46 -11.50 4.84
N LYS A 97 -1.66 -11.26 5.39
CA LYS A 97 -1.84 -10.39 6.55
C LYS A 97 -1.02 -10.77 7.80
N ASN A 98 -0.63 -12.03 7.94
CA ASN A 98 0.24 -12.50 9.02
C ASN A 98 1.72 -12.12 8.85
N LYS A 99 2.09 -11.42 7.78
CA LYS A 99 3.43 -10.88 7.53
C LYS A 99 3.57 -9.42 7.97
N TYR A 100 2.46 -8.76 8.28
CA TYR A 100 2.40 -7.34 8.61
C TYR A 100 2.11 -7.13 10.09
N THR A 101 2.43 -5.93 10.56
CA THR A 101 2.20 -5.52 11.96
C THR A 101 0.71 -5.32 12.24
N ASP A 102 0.32 -5.39 13.52
CA ASP A 102 -1.08 -5.19 13.92
C ASP A 102 -1.64 -3.83 13.47
N ASP A 103 -0.82 -2.78 13.47
CA ASP A 103 -1.23 -1.45 13.02
C ASP A 103 -1.52 -1.41 11.51
N GLU A 104 -0.68 -2.06 10.70
CA GLU A 104 -0.89 -2.18 9.26
C GLU A 104 -2.11 -3.05 8.95
N VAL A 105 -2.28 -4.14 9.71
CA VAL A 105 -3.45 -5.00 9.57
C VAL A 105 -4.73 -4.23 9.87
N GLN A 106 -4.76 -3.47 10.96
CA GLN A 106 -5.91 -2.64 11.32
C GLN A 106 -6.21 -1.59 10.24
N LEU A 107 -5.19 -0.93 9.69
CA LEU A 107 -5.38 0.03 8.59
C LEU A 107 -6.07 -0.62 7.39
N VAL A 108 -5.53 -1.74 6.91
CA VAL A 108 -6.05 -2.41 5.71
C VAL A 108 -7.44 -2.98 5.96
N GLU A 109 -7.68 -3.61 7.11
CA GLU A 109 -9.00 -4.16 7.44
C GLU A 109 -10.07 -3.08 7.64
N GLN A 110 -9.72 -1.90 8.19
CA GLN A 110 -10.64 -0.75 8.25
C GLN A 110 -11.03 -0.27 6.85
N ILE A 111 -10.09 -0.24 5.91
CA ILE A 111 -10.36 0.14 4.53
C ILE A 111 -11.24 -0.92 3.87
N LEU A 112 -10.87 -2.20 3.93
CA LEU A 112 -11.64 -3.29 3.34
C LEU A 112 -13.07 -3.40 3.90
N GLY A 113 -13.27 -3.15 5.20
CA GLY A 113 -14.59 -3.15 5.83
C GLY A 113 -15.43 -1.90 5.57
N GLY A 114 -14.82 -0.84 5.04
CA GLY A 114 -15.49 0.44 4.73
C GLY A 114 -15.87 0.62 3.26
N TYR A 115 -15.54 -0.35 2.38
CA TYR A 115 -15.83 -0.35 0.95
C TYR A 115 -17.14 -1.05 0.60
#